data_AF-A0A7J4IP77-F1
#
_entry.id   AF-A0A7J4IP77-F1
#
_cell.length_a   1.000
_cell.length_b   1.000
_cell.length_c   1.000
_cell.angle_alpha   90.00
_cell.angle_beta   90.00
_cell.angle_gamma   90.00
#
_symmetry.space_group_name_H-M   'P 1'
#
loop_
_entity.id
_entity.type
_entity.pdbx_description
1 polymer ?
#
loop_
_entity_poly.entity_id
_entity_poly.type
_entity_poly.pdbx_seq_one_letter_code
_entity_poly.pdbx_strand_id
1 'polypeptide(L)' 'MDDLYNAYITRLSIPGAPAGPLAGRTVAVKDNISTCGCPTSCGSRILAGYVPPYDAHAVALVRAAGGEINGKTNMDEF' A
#
# COMPACT_ATOMS: atom_id res chain seq x y z
N MET A 1 18.28 -2.15 -2.62
CA MET A 1 17.26 -1.82 -1.62
C MET A 1 17.00 -3.11 -0.85
N ASP A 2 17.11 -3.12 0.47
CA ASP A 2 17.03 -4.36 1.25
C ASP A 2 15.60 -4.92 1.25
N ASP A 3 15.28 -5.73 0.25
CA ASP A 3 14.10 -6.59 0.21
C ASP A 3 14.57 -8.03 -0.04
N LEU A 4 15.26 -8.57 0.96
CA LEU A 4 15.84 -9.92 0.92
C LEU A 4 14.82 -11.00 0.54
N TYR A 5 13.54 -10.76 0.83
CA TYR A 5 12.46 -11.71 0.65
C TYR A 5 11.60 -11.44 -0.60
N ASN A 6 11.92 -10.43 -1.40
CA ASN A 6 11.08 -9.99 -2.53
C ASN A 6 9.62 -9.77 -2.11
N ALA A 7 9.44 -9.19 -0.92
CA ALA A 7 8.15 -9.01 -0.27
C ALA A 7 7.42 -7.75 -0.76
N TYR A 8 8.08 -6.81 -1.42
CA TYR A 8 7.49 -5.56 -1.92
C TYR A 8 7.56 -5.49 -3.44
N ILE A 9 6.42 -5.20 -4.07
CA ILE A 9 6.37 -4.77 -5.48
C ILE A 9 6.73 -3.29 -5.58
N THR A 10 6.31 -2.49 -4.60
CA THR A 10 6.59 -1.06 -4.55
C THR A 10 6.86 -0.63 -3.11
N ARG A 11 7.89 0.17 -2.90
CA ARG A 11 8.12 0.87 -1.62
C ARG A 11 7.95 2.36 -1.81
N LEU A 12 7.13 2.94 -0.95
CA LEU A 12 6.86 4.38 -0.90
C LEU A 12 6.34 4.73 0.49
N SER A 13 6.33 6.01 0.84
CA SER A 13 5.77 6.49 2.09
C SER A 13 4.55 7.35 1.78
N ILE A 14 3.38 6.94 2.26
CA ILE A 14 2.15 7.76 2.28
C ILE A 14 1.77 7.98 3.74
N PRO A 15 1.91 9.22 4.25
CA PRO A 15 1.55 9.51 5.63
C PRO A 15 0.05 9.34 5.88
N GLY A 16 -0.26 8.87 7.09
CA GLY A 16 -1.59 8.91 7.67
C GLY A 16 -1.88 10.25 8.37
N ALA A 17 -2.96 10.29 9.14
CA ALA A 17 -3.30 11.40 10.02
C ALA A 17 -2.19 11.64 11.08
N PRO A 18 -2.01 12.87 11.58
CA PRO A 18 -0.94 13.20 12.53
C PRO A 18 -1.10 12.54 13.91
N ALA A 19 -2.29 12.02 14.22
CA ALA A 19 -2.60 11.34 15.47
C ALA A 19 -3.64 10.24 15.23
N GLY A 20 -3.73 9.29 16.16
CA GLY A 20 -4.66 8.18 16.11
C GLY A 20 -4.03 6.90 16.67
N PRO A 21 -4.78 5.81 16.78
CA PRO A 21 -4.31 4.57 17.40
C PRO A 21 -3.17 3.89 16.63
N LEU A 22 -2.97 4.22 15.35
CA LEU A 22 -1.87 3.72 14.52
C LEU A 22 -0.76 4.77 14.29
N ALA A 23 -0.81 5.93 14.95
CA ALA A 23 0.22 6.95 14.81
C ALA A 23 1.62 6.38 15.15
N GLY A 24 2.60 6.64 14.28
CA GLY A 24 3.96 6.11 14.40
C GLY A 24 4.11 4.63 14.01
N ARG A 25 3.06 4.01 13.45
CA ARG A 25 3.11 2.64 12.91
C ARG A 25 3.10 2.67 11.38
N THR A 26 3.84 1.73 10.79
CA THR A 26 3.86 1.50 9.35
C THR A 26 3.01 0.28 9.00
N VAL A 27 2.34 0.34 7.84
CA VAL A 27 1.48 -0.71 7.32
C VAL A 27 1.80 -0.93 5.84
N ALA A 28 2.11 -2.18 5.48
CA ALA A 28 2.22 -2.58 4.09
C ALA A 28 0.86 -3.06 3.57
N VAL A 29 0.53 -2.75 2.33
CA VAL A 29 -0.78 -3.07 1.74
C VAL A 29 -0.63 -4.13 0.65
N LYS A 30 -1.42 -5.21 0.69
CA LYS A 30 -1.39 -6.24 -0.36
C LYS A 30 -1.68 -5.61 -1.73
N ASP A 31 -0.93 -5.99 -2.77
CA ASP A 31 -0.97 -5.29 -4.06
C ASP A 31 -2.26 -5.45 -4.87
N ASN A 32 -3.24 -6.21 -4.39
CA ASN A 32 -4.60 -6.22 -4.95
C ASN A 32 -5.58 -5.30 -4.21
N ILE A 33 -5.10 -4.50 -3.25
CA ILE A 33 -5.89 -3.50 -2.54
C ILE A 33 -5.53 -2.12 -3.09
N SER A 34 -6.56 -1.36 -3.50
CA SER A 34 -6.39 -0.02 -4.06
C SER A 34 -5.84 0.96 -3.03
N THR A 35 -4.77 1.66 -3.40
CA THR A 35 -4.17 2.76 -2.63
C THR A 35 -3.99 3.94 -3.56
N CYS A 36 -4.66 5.05 -3.28
CA CYS A 36 -4.63 6.24 -4.12
C CYS A 36 -3.21 6.80 -4.19
N GLY A 37 -2.75 7.11 -5.41
CA GLY A 37 -1.40 7.62 -5.65
C GLY A 37 -0.29 6.55 -5.60
N CYS A 38 -0.64 5.27 -5.47
CA CYS A 38 0.29 4.15 -5.51
C CYS A 38 -0.10 3.14 -6.60
N PRO A 39 0.86 2.67 -7.43
CA PRO A 39 0.61 1.56 -8.36
C PRO A 39 -0.01 0.34 -7.66
N THR A 40 -0.91 -0.34 -8.35
CA THR A 40 -1.62 -1.54 -7.87
C THR A 40 -1.70 -2.53 -9.04
N SER A 41 -0.84 -3.55 -9.04
CA SER A 41 -0.69 -4.48 -10.16
C SER A 41 -1.39 -5.82 -9.95
N CYS A 42 -1.82 -6.13 -8.72
CA CYS A 42 -2.35 -7.45 -8.34
C CYS A 42 -1.40 -8.62 -8.70
N GLY A 43 -0.08 -8.38 -8.71
CA GLY A 43 0.91 -9.35 -9.16
C GLY A 43 0.84 -9.68 -10.65
N SER A 44 0.05 -8.95 -11.44
CA SER A 44 -0.19 -9.22 -12.86
C SER A 44 0.42 -8.16 -13.78
N ARG A 45 1.00 -8.63 -14.89
CA ARG A 45 1.50 -7.74 -15.96
C ARG A 45 0.38 -6.98 -16.67
N ILE A 46 -0.86 -7.47 -16.63
CA ILE A 46 -1.99 -6.81 -17.31
C ILE A 46 -2.35 -5.48 -16.64
N LEU A 47 -2.10 -5.36 -15.33
CA LEU A 47 -2.35 -4.16 -14.54
C LEU A 47 -1.07 -3.36 -14.26
N ALA A 48 0.03 -3.67 -14.96
CA ALA A 48 1.26 -2.92 -14.84
C ALA A 48 1.01 -1.43 -15.17
N GLY A 49 1.30 -0.55 -14.21
CA GLY A 49 1.10 0.90 -14.35
C GLY A 49 -0.29 1.41 -13.97
N TYR A 50 -1.23 0.55 -13.55
CA TYR A 50 -2.50 1.01 -13.02
C TYR A 50 -2.31 1.72 -11.67
N VAL A 51 -2.79 2.96 -11.58
CA VAL A 51 -2.85 3.76 -10.35
C VAL A 51 -4.32 3.97 -9.99
N PRO A 52 -4.81 3.39 -8.88
CA PRO A 52 -6.20 3.55 -8.47
C PRO A 52 -6.56 5.01 -8.19
N PRO A 53 -7.77 5.46 -8.58
CA PRO A 53 -8.22 6.83 -8.31
C PRO A 53 -8.76 7.03 -6.87
N TYR A 54 -8.74 5.98 -6.03
CA TYR A 54 -9.25 6.01 -4.66
C TYR A 54 -8.48 5.04 -3.74
N ASP A 55 -8.55 5.30 -2.43
CA ASP A 55 -8.16 4.34 -1.39
C ASP A 55 -9.30 3.35 -1.16
N ALA A 56 -8.99 2.05 -1.14
CA ALA A 56 -9.92 1.07 -0.60
C ALA A 56 -10.29 1.46 0.84
N HIS A 57 -11.51 1.13 1.27
CA HIS A 57 -12.03 1.59 2.57
C HIS A 57 -11.10 1.22 3.75
N ALA A 58 -10.51 0.02 3.73
CA ALA A 58 -9.53 -0.39 4.74
C ALA A 58 -8.27 0.50 4.77
N VAL A 59 -7.75 0.90 3.59
CA VAL A 59 -6.61 1.82 3.49
C VAL A 59 -6.99 3.19 4.03
N ALA A 60 -8.17 3.69 3.69
CA ALA A 60 -8.67 4.96 4.21
C ALA A 60 -8.78 4.94 5.75
N LEU A 61 -9.28 3.86 6.34
CA LEU A 61 -9.36 3.70 7.80
C LEU A 61 -7.97 3.65 8.45
N VAL A 62 -7.02 2.91 7.87
CA VAL A 62 -5.63 2.86 8.37
C VAL A 62 -5.00 4.25 8.37
N ARG A 63 -5.13 4.99 7.26
CA ARG A 63 -4.60 6.35 7.15
C ARG A 63 -5.29 7.30 8.12
N ALA A 64 -6.61 7.24 8.25
CA ALA A 64 -7.37 8.06 9.21
C ALA A 64 -6.99 7.75 10.68
N ALA A 65 -6.60 6.51 10.98
CA ALA A 65 -6.09 6.10 12.29
C ALA A 65 -4.62 6.50 12.54
N GLY A 66 -3.96 7.15 11.58
CA GLY A 66 -2.58 7.62 11.68
C GLY A 66 -1.50 6.64 11.21
N GLY A 67 -1.89 5.54 10.58
CA GLY A 67 -0.95 4.58 10.00
C GLY A 67 -0.32 5.10 8.71
N GLU A 68 1.01 5.00 8.60
CA GLU A 68 1.74 5.30 7.37
C GLU A 68 1.75 4.07 6.46
N ILE A 69 1.35 4.24 5.20
CA ILE A 69 1.48 3.17 4.20
C ILE A 69 2.91 3.17 3.69
N ASN A 70 3.64 2.07 3.88
CA ASN A 70 5.06 1.96 3.53
C ASN A 70 5.34 1.19 2.23
N GLY A 71 4.30 0.80 1.50
CA GLY A 71 4.42 0.16 0.19
C GLY A 71 3.34 -0.87 -0.11
N LYS A 72 3.54 -1.57 -1.23
CA LYS A 72 2.68 -2.64 -1.74
C LYS A 72 3.40 -3.97 -1.68
N THR A 73 2.80 -4.96 -1.01
CA THR A 73 3.43 -6.28 -0.87
C THR A 73 3.18 -7.14 -2.09
N ASN A 74 4.16 -7.98 -2.41
CA ASN A 74 4.03 -9.01 -3.43
C ASN A 74 2.94 -10.04 -3.07
N MET A 75 2.44 -10.72 -4.09
CA MET A 75 1.38 -11.72 -4.01
C MET A 75 1.34 -12.56 -5.30
N ASP A 76 0.67 -13.71 -5.24
CA ASP A 76 0.28 -14.44 -6.45
C ASP A 76 -0.66 -13.60 -7.33
N GLU A 77 -0.76 -13.94 -8.61
CA GLU A 77 -1.55 -13.20 -9.59
C GLU A 77 -3.07 -13.25 -9.27
N PHE A 78 -3.69 -12.07 -9.10
CA PHE A 78 -5.11 -11.78 -8.80
C PHE A 78 -5.60 -11.99 -7.34
#